data_AF-A0A5V4BF24-F1
#
_entry.id   AF-A0A5V4BF24-F1
#
_cell.length_a   1.000
_cell.length_b   1.000
_cell.length_c   1.000
_cell.angle_alpha   90.00
_cell.angle_beta   90.00
_cell.angle_gamma   90.00
#
_symmetry.space_group_name_H-M   'P 1'
#
loop_
_entity.id
_entity.type
_entity.pdbx_description
1 polymer ?
#
loop_
_entity_poly.entity_id
_entity_poly.type
_entity_poly.pdbx_seq_one_letter_code
_entity_poly.pdbx_strand_id
1 'polypeptide(L)'
;MLLNALAALGHSGIKTVRTFGRAGLMLFNAIIGKPEFRKHAPLLVRQLYNVGVLSMLIIIVSGVFIGMVLGLQGYLVLTTYSAETSLGMLVALSLLRELG
;
A
#
# COMPACT_ATOMS: atom_id res chain seq x y z
N MET A 1 -25.64 -12.81 -31.18
CA MET A 1 -25.34 -12.62 -29.74
C MET A 1 -23.88 -12.96 -29.40
N LEU A 2 -23.38 -14.17 -29.72
CA LEU A 2 -21.98 -14.57 -29.46
C LEU A 2 -20.91 -13.64 -30.08
N LEU A 3 -21.10 -13.20 -31.33
CA LEU A 3 -20.18 -12.28 -32.01
C LEU A 3 -20.08 -10.90 -31.35
N ASN A 4 -21.21 -10.37 -30.83
CA ASN A 4 -21.22 -9.08 -30.13
C ASN A 4 -20.53 -9.18 -28.77
N ALA A 5 -20.69 -10.31 -28.07
CA ALA A 5 -20.00 -10.58 -26.81
C ALA A 5 -18.48 -10.70 -27.04
N LEU A 6 -18.06 -11.40 -28.09
CA LEU A 6 -16.64 -11.53 -28.45
C LEU A 6 -16.03 -10.17 -28.86
N ALA A 7 -16.76 -9.37 -29.62
CA ALA A 7 -16.34 -8.02 -30.01
C ALA A 7 -16.22 -7.06 -28.80
N ALA A 8 -17.17 -7.13 -27.86
CA ALA A 8 -17.12 -6.34 -26.63
C ALA A 8 -15.94 -6.73 -25.72
N LEU A 9 -15.63 -8.03 -25.67
CA LEU A 9 -14.50 -8.56 -24.91
C LEU A 9 -13.16 -8.15 -25.55
N GLY A 10 -13.05 -8.24 -26.89
CA GLY A 10 -11.88 -7.75 -27.64
C GLY A 10 -11.67 -6.24 -27.47
N HIS A 11 -12.74 -5.44 -27.54
CA HIS A 11 -12.67 -4.00 -27.32
C HIS A 11 -12.19 -3.66 -25.90
N SER A 12 -12.70 -4.35 -24.89
CA SER A 12 -12.30 -4.15 -23.49
C SER A 12 -10.84 -4.57 -23.26
N GLY A 13 -10.41 -5.70 -23.83
CA GLY A 13 -9.02 -6.15 -23.76
C GLY A 13 -8.04 -5.14 -24.36
N ILE A 14 -8.32 -4.66 -25.57
CA ILE A 14 -7.49 -3.64 -26.23
C ILE A 14 -7.48 -2.33 -25.42
N LYS A 15 -8.62 -1.92 -24.87
CA LYS A 15 -8.71 -0.71 -24.02
C LYS A 15 -7.86 -0.84 -22.76
N THR A 16 -7.88 -1.99 -22.09
CA THR A 16 -7.07 -2.26 -20.91
C THR A 16 -5.58 -2.19 -21.24
N VAL A 17 -5.14 -2.92 -22.27
CA VAL A 17 -3.73 -2.92 -22.71
C VAL A 17 -3.26 -1.51 -23.08
N ARG A 18 -4.09 -0.74 -23.80
CA ARG A 18 -3.77 0.66 -24.14
C ARG A 18 -3.67 1.57 -22.92
N THR A 19 -4.50 1.34 -21.90
CA THR A 19 -4.47 2.12 -20.66
C THR A 19 -3.19 1.82 -19.86
N PHE A 20 -2.80 0.55 -19.77
CA PHE A 20 -1.52 0.15 -19.17
C PHE A 20 -0.32 0.74 -19.93
N GLY A 21 -0.33 0.66 -21.26
CA GLY A 21 0.74 1.24 -22.10
C GLY A 21 0.87 2.76 -21.91
N ARG A 22 -0.26 3.48 -21.79
CA ARG A 22 -0.25 4.92 -21.50
C ARG A 22 0.31 5.24 -20.12
N ALA A 23 -0.06 4.48 -19.09
CA ALA A 23 0.48 4.66 -17.74
C ALA A 23 2.00 4.42 -17.71
N GLY A 24 2.47 3.37 -18.40
CA GLY A 24 3.90 3.06 -18.53
C GLY A 24 4.68 4.17 -19.21
N LEU A 25 4.19 4.68 -20.36
CA LEU A 25 4.85 5.79 -21.07
C LEU A 25 4.84 7.09 -20.26
N MET A 26 3.76 7.39 -19.54
CA MET A 26 3.69 8.55 -18.64
C MET A 26 4.77 8.46 -17.54
N LEU A 27 4.89 7.30 -16.89
CA LEU A 27 5.88 7.08 -15.84
C LEU A 27 7.31 7.15 -16.38
N PHE A 28 7.57 6.51 -17.52
CA PHE A 28 8.88 6.52 -18.17
C PHE A 28 9.34 7.94 -18.50
N ASN A 29 8.46 8.74 -19.11
CA ASN A 29 8.77 10.13 -19.45
C ASN A 29 8.88 11.03 -18.21
N ALA A 30 8.18 10.73 -17.12
CA ALA A 30 8.28 11.49 -15.87
C ALA A 30 9.61 11.24 -15.13
N ILE A 31 10.17 10.04 -15.24
CA ILE A 31 11.44 9.67 -14.60
C ILE A 31 12.65 10.04 -15.48
N ILE A 32 12.56 9.80 -16.79
CA ILE A 32 13.66 10.01 -17.73
C ILE A 32 13.56 11.41 -18.31
N GLY A 33 14.27 12.33 -17.67
CA GLY A 33 14.39 13.73 -18.08
C GLY A 33 15.65 14.36 -17.49
N LYS A 34 15.95 15.62 -17.86
CA LYS A 34 17.08 16.36 -17.26
C LYS A 34 16.76 16.65 -15.78
N PRO A 35 17.54 16.16 -14.81
CA PRO A 35 17.22 16.37 -13.40
C PRO A 35 17.53 17.82 -12.99
N GLU A 36 16.49 18.65 -12.84
CA GLU A 36 16.60 20.01 -12.31
C GLU A 36 16.35 20.05 -10.78
N PHE A 37 17.28 19.49 -10.00
CA PHE A 37 17.13 19.36 -8.53
C PHE A 37 16.77 20.67 -7.81
N ARG A 38 17.27 21.82 -8.30
CA ARG A 38 16.98 23.14 -7.70
C ARG A 38 15.50 23.53 -7.78
N LYS A 39 14.79 23.11 -8.83
CA LYS A 39 13.36 23.37 -8.99
C LYS A 39 12.53 22.28 -8.30
N HIS A 40 12.97 21.02 -8.38
CA HIS A 40 12.21 19.88 -7.84
C HIS A 40 12.30 19.74 -6.31
N ALA A 41 13.40 20.17 -5.66
CA ALA A 41 13.54 20.07 -4.21
C ALA A 41 12.41 20.76 -3.41
N PRO A 42 12.04 22.04 -3.65
CA PRO A 42 10.93 22.66 -2.92
C PRO A 42 9.57 22.02 -3.24
N LEU A 43 9.38 21.53 -4.46
CA LEU A 43 8.18 20.80 -4.87
C LEU A 43 8.06 19.46 -4.13
N LEU A 44 9.16 18.73 -3.98
CA LEU A 44 9.22 17.46 -3.25
C LEU A 44 8.86 17.66 -1.78
N VAL A 45 9.40 18.68 -1.11
CA VAL A 45 9.05 18.97 0.30
C VAL A 45 7.55 19.23 0.44
N ARG A 46 6.95 20.00 -0.47
CA ARG A 46 5.50 20.27 -0.45
C ARG A 46 4.67 19.00 -0.67
N GLN A 47 5.09 18.13 -1.59
CA GLN A 47 4.40 16.87 -1.83
C GLN A 47 4.57 15.89 -0.65
N LEU A 48 5.75 15.84 -0.04
CA LEU A 48 6.02 15.01 1.13
C LEU A 48 5.18 15.46 2.34
N TYR A 49 4.99 16.76 2.53
CA TYR A 49 4.06 17.27 3.54
C TYR A 49 2.63 16.80 3.25
N ASN A 50 2.15 17.00 2.01
CA ASN A 50 0.79 16.69 1.64
C ASN A 50 0.44 15.20 1.70
N VAL A 51 1.36 14.34 1.25
CA VAL A 51 1.13 12.89 1.20
C VAL A 51 1.57 12.20 2.49
N GLY A 52 2.69 12.63 3.08
CA GLY A 52 3.25 12.03 4.29
C GLY A 52 2.61 12.56 5.56
N VAL A 53 2.78 13.85 5.84
CA VAL A 53 2.39 14.43 7.14
C VAL A 53 0.87 14.43 7.33
N LEU A 54 0.09 14.79 6.30
CA LEU A 54 -1.37 14.73 6.42
C LEU A 54 -1.92 13.30 6.59
N SER A 55 -1.17 12.27 6.18
CA SER A 55 -1.56 10.86 6.39
C SER A 55 -1.20 10.31 7.78
N MET A 56 -0.39 11.05 8.56
CA MET A 56 0.15 10.58 9.84
C MET A 56 -0.94 10.26 10.87
N LEU A 57 -2.05 10.99 10.84
CA LEU A 57 -3.18 10.76 11.73
C LEU A 57 -3.80 9.37 11.53
N ILE A 58 -3.99 8.96 10.28
CA ILE A 58 -4.56 7.64 9.96
C ILE A 58 -3.59 6.55 10.41
N ILE A 59 -2.29 6.70 10.12
CA ILE A 59 -1.27 5.70 10.47
C ILE A 59 -1.20 5.47 11.98
N ILE A 60 -1.17 6.53 12.79
CA ILE A 60 -1.09 6.41 14.25
C ILE A 60 -2.36 5.76 14.81
N VAL A 61 -3.53 6.29 14.43
CA VAL A 61 -4.81 5.81 14.96
C VAL A 61 -5.03 4.35 14.57
N SER A 62 -4.87 4.00 13.29
CA SER A 62 -5.01 2.63 12.81
C SER A 62 -3.99 1.69 13.45
N GLY A 63 -2.73 2.10 13.59
CA GLY A 63 -1.68 1.28 14.20
C GLY A 63 -1.99 0.90 15.66
N VAL A 64 -2.49 1.86 16.46
CA VAL A 64 -2.90 1.60 17.86
C VAL A 64 -4.06 0.62 17.92
N PHE A 65 -5.09 0.81 17.10
CA PHE A 65 -6.25 -0.09 17.09
C PHE A 65 -5.88 -1.51 16.64
N ILE A 66 -5.09 -1.64 15.57
CA ILE A 66 -4.63 -2.95 15.07
C ILE A 66 -3.76 -3.64 16.13
N GLY A 67 -2.82 -2.93 16.75
CA GLY A 67 -1.97 -3.48 17.80
C GLY A 67 -2.74 -3.97 19.02
N MET A 68 -3.75 -3.22 19.47
CA MET A 68 -4.61 -3.62 20.59
C MET A 68 -5.42 -4.88 20.27
N VAL A 69 -5.98 -4.98 19.07
CA VAL A 69 -6.75 -6.14 18.63
C VAL A 69 -5.86 -7.38 18.52
N LEU A 70 -4.65 -7.25 17.93
CA LEU A 70 -3.69 -8.35 17.84
C LEU A 70 -3.20 -8.82 19.21
N GLY A 71 -2.97 -7.90 20.14
CA GLY A 71 -2.57 -8.23 21.51
C GLY A 71 -3.64 -9.04 22.23
N LEU A 72 -4.90 -8.61 22.15
CA LEU A 72 -6.03 -9.31 22.77
C LEU A 72 -6.26 -10.70 22.14
N GLN A 73 -6.26 -10.77 20.80
CA GLN A 73 -6.46 -12.05 20.09
C GLN A 73 -5.28 -13.01 20.31
N GLY A 74 -4.04 -12.50 20.26
CA GLY A 74 -2.84 -13.29 20.53
C GLY A 74 -2.80 -13.84 21.96
N TYR A 75 -3.33 -13.09 22.94
CA TYR A 75 -3.37 -13.56 24.33
C TYR A 75 -4.30 -14.76 24.51
N LEU A 76 -5.50 -14.69 23.93
CA LEU A 76 -6.47 -15.77 23.96
C LEU A 76 -5.95 -17.05 23.26
N VAL A 77 -5.10 -16.90 22.24
CA VAL A 77 -4.49 -18.05 21.55
C VAL A 77 -3.30 -18.63 22.33
N LEU A 78 -2.51 -17.81 23.03
CA LEU A 78 -1.31 -18.28 23.74
C LEU A 78 -1.61 -18.82 25.15
N THR A 79 -2.70 -18.38 25.78
CA THR A 79 -3.15 -18.91 27.08
C THR A 79 -3.59 -20.37 26.97
N THR A 80 -4.14 -20.82 25.84
CA THR A 80 -4.49 -22.24 25.61
C THR A 80 -3.27 -23.16 25.54
N TYR A 81 -2.08 -22.60 25.26
CA TYR A 81 -0.80 -23.33 25.21
C TYR A 81 0.11 -23.03 26.41
N SER A 82 -0.39 -22.32 27.43
CA SER A 82 0.39 -21.87 28.60
C SER A 82 1.66 -21.08 28.22
N ALA A 83 1.65 -20.38 27.09
CA ALA A 83 2.80 -19.69 26.50
C ALA A 83 2.66 -18.16 26.52
N GLU A 84 2.05 -17.62 27.58
CA GLU A 84 1.69 -16.19 27.70
C GLU A 84 2.92 -15.26 27.67
N THR A 85 4.09 -15.75 28.11
CA THR A 85 5.37 -15.01 28.08
C THR A 85 5.88 -14.72 26.65
N SER A 86 5.41 -15.47 25.65
CA SER A 86 5.80 -15.31 24.24
C SER A 86 4.91 -14.36 23.44
N LEU A 87 3.90 -13.75 24.07
CA LEU A 87 2.96 -12.83 23.41
C LEU A 87 3.65 -11.67 22.70
N GLY A 88 4.62 -11.03 23.37
CA GLY A 88 5.35 -9.90 22.79
C GLY A 88 6.12 -10.27 21.52
N MET A 89 6.66 -11.50 21.47
CA MET A 89 7.36 -12.01 20.29
C MET A 89 6.40 -12.26 19.12
N LEU A 90 5.24 -12.85 19.39
CA LEU A 90 4.21 -13.10 18.39
C LEU A 90 3.70 -11.79 17.78
N VAL A 91 3.36 -10.80 18.61
CA VAL A 91 2.90 -9.49 18.12
C VAL A 91 3.98 -8.78 17.30
N ALA A 92 5.24 -8.78 17.76
CA ALA A 92 6.34 -8.15 17.03
C ALA A 92 6.61 -8.82 15.68
N LEU A 93 6.57 -10.16 15.63
CA LEU A 93 6.78 -10.91 14.38
C LEU A 93 5.62 -10.74 13.41
N SER A 94 4.37 -10.78 13.87
CA SER A 94 3.19 -10.58 13.02
C SER A 94 3.16 -9.19 12.41
N LEU A 95 3.48 -8.14 13.19
CA LEU A 95 3.58 -6.78 12.68
C LEU A 95 4.71 -6.63 11.66
N LEU A 96 5.90 -7.19 11.91
CA LEU A 96 7.03 -7.02 11.00
C LEU A 96 6.98 -7.89 9.74
N ARG A 97 6.28 -9.02 9.77
CA ARG A 97 6.27 -9.98 8.64
C ARG A 97 5.02 -9.93 7.79
N GLU A 98 3.86 -9.64 8.38
CA GLU A 98 2.57 -9.85 7.70
C GLU A 98 1.72 -8.59 7.57
N LEU A 99 1.89 -7.60 8.46
CA LEU A 99 0.98 -6.44 8.56
C LEU A 99 1.66 -5.08 8.38
N GLY A 100 2.98 -4.99 8.51
CA GLY A 100 3.78 -3.77 8.39
C GLY A 100 4.16 -3.41 6.96
#